data_AF-A0A8K0T3N1-F1
#
_entry.id   AF-A0A8K0T3N1-F1
#
_cell.length_a   1.000
_cell.length_b   1.000
_cell.length_c   1.000
_cell.angle_alpha   90.00
_cell.angle_beta   90.00
_cell.angle_gamma   90.00
#
_symmetry.space_group_name_H-M   'P 1'
#
loop_
_entity.id
_entity.type
_entity.pdbx_description
1 polymer ?
#
loop_
_entity_poly.entity_id
_entity_poly.type
_entity_poly.pdbx_seq_one_letter_code
_entity_poly.pdbx_strand_id
1 'polypeptide(L)'
;MSRTRPLRFPNPDWFARGHRDIASYMMASHHQASSVSTTTPMKYSFEERVDDVKSPKSDINALILDYLVMEGYPNAAAKFKKEANLQPHPADDSIRRRQQIQHSIHTGSIQSAIEMLNDLDPEVLDNDPTLHFAILRLQLVELIRSCTSAPGGDITPALEFATTHLGPRAPTDPRFLKDLEETMALLILPHNDLDPALAAILHPDLRREVADNVNKAILDHQAHRREAAIRQLVRMRAWAENTARAEKKSLPEKIEIPLNGSEDRHDPMLIT
;
A
#
# COMPACT_ATOMS: atom_id res chain seq x y z
N MET A 1 5.06 -31.84 50.44
CA MET A 1 5.41 -30.62 51.20
C MET A 1 5.80 -29.59 50.16
N SER A 2 5.17 -28.42 49.99
CA SER A 2 4.58 -27.52 50.97
C SER A 2 3.35 -26.83 50.37
N ARG A 3 2.27 -26.76 51.17
CA ARG A 3 1.05 -26.00 50.91
C ARG A 3 1.14 -24.67 51.67
N THR A 4 0.75 -23.57 51.05
CA THR A 4 0.33 -22.36 51.77
C THR A 4 -0.86 -21.73 51.06
N ARG A 5 -1.85 -21.36 51.87
CA ARG A 5 -3.28 -21.13 51.57
C ARG A 5 -3.59 -19.74 50.99
N PRO A 6 -4.79 -19.56 50.38
CA PRO A 6 -5.20 -18.33 49.70
C PRO A 6 -5.80 -17.30 50.68
N LEU A 7 -5.71 -16.02 50.33
CA LEU A 7 -6.36 -14.93 51.06
C LEU A 7 -7.67 -14.50 50.38
N ARG A 8 -8.67 -14.30 51.25
CA ARG A 8 -10.10 -14.08 51.04
C ARG A 8 -10.41 -12.61 50.74
N PHE A 9 -11.39 -12.38 49.87
CA PHE A 9 -12.11 -11.11 49.68
C PHE A 9 -12.98 -10.75 50.90
N PRO A 10 -13.45 -9.50 50.98
CA PRO A 10 -14.90 -9.31 51.02
C PRO A 10 -15.41 -8.15 50.15
N ASN A 11 -16.62 -8.33 49.62
CA ASN A 11 -17.51 -7.30 49.05
C ASN A 11 -18.83 -7.33 49.87
N PRO A 12 -19.88 -6.54 49.53
CA PRO A 12 -20.24 -5.18 49.93
C PRO A 12 -21.38 -5.13 50.99
N ASP A 13 -21.92 -3.92 51.24
CA ASP A 13 -23.23 -3.57 51.83
C ASP A 13 -23.34 -3.23 53.34
N TRP A 14 -23.45 -1.92 53.62
CA TRP A 14 -24.06 -1.30 54.81
C TRP A 14 -24.30 0.19 54.43
N PHE A 15 -25.45 0.86 54.46
CA PHE A 15 -26.84 0.60 54.85
C PHE A 15 -27.74 1.45 53.94
N ALA A 16 -28.86 0.88 53.49
CA ALA A 16 -30.06 1.63 53.12
C ALA A 16 -31.08 1.53 54.26
N ARG A 17 -31.48 2.67 54.84
CA ARG A 17 -32.81 3.04 55.38
C ARG A 17 -32.73 3.91 56.65
N GLY A 18 -33.48 5.01 56.60
CA GLY A 18 -33.82 5.90 57.73
C GLY A 18 -34.46 7.17 57.18
N HIS A 19 -35.71 7.11 56.72
CA HIS A 19 -36.88 7.67 57.41
C HIS A 19 -37.04 9.21 57.36
N ARG A 20 -38.00 9.61 56.52
CA ARG A 20 -39.09 10.61 56.72
C ARG A 20 -38.76 12.07 57.04
N ASP A 21 -39.25 12.91 56.11
CA ASP A 21 -40.08 14.11 56.30
C ASP A 21 -39.77 15.06 57.46
N ILE A 22 -39.23 16.24 57.12
CA ILE A 22 -39.70 17.51 57.69
C ILE A 22 -39.73 18.56 56.59
N ALA A 23 -40.89 19.21 56.48
CA ALA A 23 -41.28 20.17 55.46
C ALA A 23 -40.61 21.55 55.58
N SER A 24 -40.55 22.23 54.43
CA SER A 24 -40.72 23.67 54.20
C SER A 24 -40.09 24.66 55.17
N TYR A 25 -39.06 25.38 54.69
CA TYR A 25 -38.92 26.80 55.01
C TYR A 25 -38.28 27.60 53.85
N MET A 26 -39.13 28.43 53.24
CA MET A 26 -38.91 29.74 52.60
C MET A 26 -37.68 30.02 51.71
N MET A 27 -38.02 30.24 50.43
CA MET A 27 -37.50 31.23 49.46
C MET A 27 -36.37 32.18 49.89
N ALA A 28 -35.27 32.17 49.13
CA ALA A 28 -34.58 33.37 48.69
C ALA A 28 -33.76 33.08 47.42
N SER A 29 -34.08 33.84 46.38
CA SER A 29 -33.55 33.81 45.02
C SER A 29 -32.05 34.10 44.98
N HIS A 30 -31.25 33.29 44.28
CA HIS A 30 -30.09 33.77 43.52
C HIS A 30 -29.89 32.92 42.27
N HIS A 31 -29.95 33.59 41.12
CA HIS A 31 -29.57 33.09 39.82
C HIS A 31 -28.11 32.61 39.84
N GLN A 32 -27.88 31.36 39.47
CA GLN A 32 -26.65 30.99 38.79
C GLN A 32 -27.00 29.92 37.77
N ALA A 33 -27.32 30.37 36.55
CA ALA A 33 -27.28 29.50 35.39
C ALA A 33 -25.85 28.98 35.30
N SER A 34 -25.67 27.68 35.56
CA SER A 34 -24.40 27.00 35.30
C SER A 34 -24.08 27.25 33.83
N SER A 35 -23.04 28.03 33.57
CA SER A 35 -22.48 28.14 32.25
C SER A 35 -22.02 26.74 31.86
N VAL A 36 -22.83 26.06 31.04
CA VAL A 36 -22.31 24.99 30.20
C VAL A 36 -21.26 25.68 29.36
N SER A 37 -20.00 25.50 29.73
CA SER A 37 -18.88 25.84 28.86
C SER A 37 -19.07 25.00 27.62
N THR A 38 -19.67 25.60 26.59
CA THR A 38 -19.66 25.07 25.24
C THR A 38 -18.20 25.02 24.84
N THR A 39 -17.54 23.89 25.11
CA THR A 39 -16.24 23.58 24.54
C THR A 39 -16.47 23.43 23.05
N THR A 40 -16.32 24.54 22.33
CA THR A 40 -16.19 24.56 20.88
C THR A 40 -15.16 23.49 20.53
N PRO A 41 -15.48 22.53 19.64
CA PRO A 41 -14.61 21.40 19.38
C PRO A 41 -13.25 21.89 18.90
N MET A 42 -12.19 21.24 19.38
CA MET A 42 -10.76 21.55 19.23
C MET A 42 -10.22 21.50 17.79
N LYS A 43 -11.06 21.74 16.77
CA LYS A 43 -10.70 21.78 15.35
C LYS A 43 -9.51 22.72 15.15
N TYR A 44 -9.69 23.98 15.58
CA TYR A 44 -8.69 25.04 15.46
C TYR A 44 -7.31 24.70 16.04
N SER A 45 -7.22 23.92 17.12
CA SER A 45 -5.92 23.58 17.73
C SER A 45 -5.06 22.65 16.87
N PHE A 46 -5.67 21.82 16.03
CA PHE A 46 -4.94 20.94 15.13
C PHE A 46 -4.54 21.69 13.86
N GLU A 47 -5.47 22.42 13.25
CA GLU A 47 -5.18 23.22 12.05
C GLU A 47 -4.11 24.29 12.31
N GLU A 48 -4.15 24.98 13.46
CA GLU A 48 -3.14 25.97 13.85
C GLU A 48 -1.74 25.34 14.01
N ARG A 49 -1.66 24.15 14.63
CA ARG A 49 -0.41 23.40 14.74
C ARG A 49 0.13 22.93 13.39
N VAL A 50 -0.75 22.68 12.41
CA VAL A 50 -0.35 22.31 11.05
C VAL A 50 0.20 23.53 10.32
N ASP A 51 -0.43 24.69 10.45
CA ASP A 51 0.02 25.94 9.83
C ASP A 51 1.38 26.42 10.38
N ASP A 52 1.66 26.14 11.65
CA ASP A 52 2.96 26.42 12.27
C ASP A 52 4.11 25.54 11.74
N VAL A 53 3.80 24.35 11.20
CA VAL A 53 4.80 23.43 10.66
C VAL A 53 5.22 23.87 9.26
N LYS A 54 6.39 24.49 9.16
CA LYS A 54 7.00 24.87 7.89
C LYS A 54 7.80 23.72 7.29
N SER A 55 7.25 23.06 6.29
CA SER A 55 8.01 22.17 5.41
C SER A 55 8.70 22.98 4.30
N PRO A 56 10.04 22.99 4.21
CA PRO A 56 10.71 23.73 3.16
C PRO A 56 10.39 23.12 1.78
N LYS A 57 10.18 24.00 0.79
CA LYS A 57 9.83 23.58 -0.58
C LYS A 57 10.88 22.65 -1.22
N SER A 58 12.15 22.79 -0.81
CA SER A 58 13.24 21.92 -1.22
C SER A 58 12.99 20.45 -0.87
N ASP A 59 12.46 20.19 0.32
CA ASP A 59 12.29 18.82 0.83
C ASP A 59 11.10 18.15 0.13
N ILE A 60 10.03 18.92 -0.13
CA ILE A 60 8.90 18.46 -0.93
C ILE A 60 9.36 18.14 -2.36
N ASN A 61 10.16 19.01 -2.97
CA ASN A 61 10.69 18.78 -4.31
C ASN A 61 11.60 17.54 -4.35
N ALA A 62 12.45 17.36 -3.34
CA ALA A 62 13.30 16.18 -3.22
C ALA A 62 12.47 14.90 -3.06
N LEU A 63 11.38 14.95 -2.27
CA LEU A 63 10.47 13.83 -2.05
C LEU A 63 9.71 13.44 -3.33
N ILE A 64 9.22 14.43 -4.07
CA ILE A 64 8.55 14.21 -5.37
C ILE A 64 9.55 13.61 -6.36
N LEU A 65 10.76 14.17 -6.42
CA LEU A 65 11.79 13.65 -7.31
C LEU A 65 12.20 12.21 -6.96
N ASP A 66 12.38 11.90 -5.67
CA ASP A 66 12.64 10.54 -5.17
C ASP A 66 11.54 9.59 -5.64
N TYR A 67 10.26 9.96 -5.52
CA TYR A 67 9.16 9.15 -6.02
C TYR A 67 9.22 8.92 -7.54
N LEU A 68 9.39 9.98 -8.34
CA LEU A 68 9.43 9.87 -9.80
C LEU A 68 10.61 9.01 -10.28
N VAL A 69 11.75 9.09 -9.59
CA VAL A 69 12.95 8.29 -9.86
C VAL A 69 12.71 6.83 -9.48
N MET A 70 12.22 6.56 -8.27
CA MET A 70 12.04 5.20 -7.75
C MET A 70 10.97 4.44 -8.53
N GLU A 71 9.86 5.08 -8.88
CA GLU A 71 8.76 4.44 -9.63
C GLU A 71 9.01 4.32 -11.14
N GLY A 72 10.14 4.83 -11.65
CA GLY A 72 10.50 4.65 -13.07
C GLY A 72 9.81 5.63 -14.02
N TYR A 73 9.61 6.89 -13.62
CA TYR A 73 9.01 7.95 -14.43
C TYR A 73 10.05 8.98 -14.94
N PRO A 74 10.96 8.63 -15.86
CA PRO A 74 12.08 9.49 -16.25
C PRO A 74 11.63 10.79 -16.94
N ASN A 75 10.60 10.74 -17.79
CA ASN A 75 10.09 11.93 -18.47
C ASN A 75 9.46 12.93 -17.49
N ALA A 76 8.72 12.44 -16.50
CA ALA A 76 8.14 13.27 -15.46
C ALA A 76 9.23 13.84 -14.56
N ALA A 77 10.21 13.01 -14.15
CA ALA A 77 11.36 13.45 -13.39
C ALA A 77 12.15 14.55 -14.13
N ALA A 78 12.43 14.38 -15.42
CA ALA A 78 13.17 15.36 -16.22
C ALA A 78 12.43 16.69 -16.35
N LYS A 79 11.12 16.66 -16.63
CA LYS A 79 10.29 17.87 -16.68
C LYS A 79 10.23 18.56 -15.31
N PHE A 80 10.00 17.79 -14.24
CA PHE A 80 9.95 18.30 -12.88
C PHE A 80 11.27 18.92 -12.44
N LYS A 81 12.42 18.30 -12.74
CA LYS A 81 13.75 18.87 -12.47
C LYS A 81 13.92 20.23 -13.14
N LYS A 82 13.52 20.35 -14.42
CA LYS A 82 13.62 21.59 -15.19
C LYS A 82 12.75 22.70 -14.59
N GLU A 83 11.53 22.36 -14.17
CA GLU A 83 10.59 23.32 -13.58
C GLU A 83 10.98 23.72 -12.15
N ALA A 84 11.50 22.78 -11.36
CA ALA A 84 11.97 23.01 -10.00
C ALA A 84 13.41 23.59 -9.93
N ASN A 85 14.04 23.84 -11.08
CA ASN A 85 15.42 24.33 -11.21
C ASN A 85 16.46 23.47 -10.44
N LEU A 86 16.27 22.13 -10.49
CA LEU A 86 17.15 21.14 -9.86
C LEU A 86 18.26 20.71 -10.82
N GLN A 87 19.42 20.33 -10.28
CA GLN A 87 20.55 19.88 -11.10
C GLN A 87 20.28 18.54 -11.82
N PRO A 88 20.88 18.30 -12.99
CA PRO A 88 20.81 17.01 -13.68
C PRO A 88 21.34 15.90 -12.76
N HIS A 89 20.66 14.75 -12.75
CA HIS A 89 21.02 13.63 -11.86
C HIS A 89 21.52 12.44 -12.71
N PRO A 90 22.69 11.87 -12.39
CA PRO A 90 23.31 10.81 -13.21
C PRO A 90 22.51 9.49 -13.28
N ALA A 91 21.48 9.28 -12.44
CA ALA A 91 20.66 8.07 -12.48
C ALA A 91 19.68 7.98 -13.66
N ASP A 92 19.65 8.95 -14.58
CA ASP A 92 18.69 9.01 -15.68
C ASP A 92 18.77 7.80 -16.64
N ASP A 93 19.94 7.17 -16.78
CA ASP A 93 20.11 5.97 -17.60
C ASP A 93 19.56 4.70 -16.91
N SER A 94 19.82 4.51 -15.61
CA SER A 94 19.25 3.39 -14.85
C SER A 94 17.72 3.48 -14.78
N ILE A 95 17.17 4.67 -14.52
CA ILE A 95 15.72 4.90 -14.48
C ILE A 95 15.09 4.55 -15.83
N ARG A 96 15.71 4.95 -16.94
CA ARG A 96 15.20 4.65 -18.29
C ARG A 96 15.21 3.15 -18.58
N ARG A 97 16.28 2.43 -18.22
CA ARG A 97 16.36 0.97 -18.40
C ARG A 97 15.31 0.24 -17.55
N ARG A 98 15.12 0.63 -16.28
CA ARG A 98 14.05 0.08 -15.43
C ARG A 98 12.67 0.32 -16.02
N GLN A 99 12.41 1.53 -16.53
CA GLN A 99 11.15 1.84 -17.21
C GLN A 99 10.93 0.96 -18.44
N GLN A 100 11.98 0.70 -19.25
CA GLN A 100 11.88 -0.17 -20.41
C GLN A 100 11.53 -1.61 -20.01
N ILE A 101 12.14 -2.14 -18.94
CA ILE A 101 11.81 -3.46 -18.39
C ILE A 101 10.35 -3.50 -17.95
N GLN A 102 9.90 -2.54 -17.13
CA GLN A 102 8.50 -2.47 -16.68
C GLN A 102 7.52 -2.37 -17.86
N HIS A 103 7.85 -1.56 -18.88
CA HIS A 103 7.04 -1.42 -20.08
C HIS A 103 6.89 -2.75 -20.81
N SER A 104 7.99 -3.48 -21.04
CA SER A 104 7.94 -4.81 -21.68
C SER A 104 7.12 -5.82 -20.88
N ILE A 105 7.13 -5.75 -19.55
CA ILE A 105 6.27 -6.60 -18.71
C ILE A 105 4.80 -6.22 -18.89
N HIS A 106 4.46 -4.93 -18.87
CA HIS A 106 3.08 -4.47 -19.06
C HIS A 106 2.51 -4.83 -20.44
N THR A 107 3.32 -4.75 -21.50
CA THR A 107 2.90 -5.11 -22.86
C THR A 107 2.83 -6.63 -23.09
N GLY A 108 3.36 -7.45 -22.17
CA GLY A 108 3.38 -8.91 -22.28
C GLY A 108 4.61 -9.46 -23.02
N SER A 109 5.60 -8.63 -23.32
CA SER A 109 6.88 -9.04 -23.93
C SER A 109 7.86 -9.53 -22.86
N ILE A 110 7.50 -10.59 -22.11
CA ILE A 110 8.23 -10.99 -20.89
C ILE A 110 9.62 -11.55 -21.21
N GLN A 111 9.80 -12.29 -22.30
CA GLN A 111 11.12 -12.77 -22.74
C GLN A 111 12.12 -11.61 -22.93
N SER A 112 11.70 -10.55 -23.62
CA SER A 112 12.53 -9.34 -23.78
C SER A 112 12.78 -8.64 -22.45
N ALA A 113 11.79 -8.64 -21.53
CA ALA A 113 11.97 -8.10 -20.19
C ALA A 113 13.03 -8.87 -19.38
N ILE A 114 13.07 -10.19 -19.48
CA ILE A 114 14.07 -11.04 -18.83
C ILE A 114 15.47 -10.76 -19.39
N GLU A 115 15.61 -10.64 -20.71
CA GLU A 115 16.88 -10.30 -21.36
C GLU A 115 17.39 -8.93 -20.90
N MET A 116 16.55 -7.90 -20.96
CA MET A 116 16.91 -6.56 -20.50
C MET A 116 17.21 -6.51 -18.99
N LEU A 117 16.54 -7.35 -18.19
CA LEU A 117 16.80 -7.47 -16.76
C LEU A 117 18.19 -8.07 -16.52
N ASN A 118 18.52 -9.18 -17.18
CA ASN A 118 19.83 -9.80 -17.08
C ASN A 118 20.96 -8.90 -17.59
N ASP A 119 20.70 -8.11 -18.65
CA ASP A 119 21.66 -7.12 -19.17
C ASP A 119 21.89 -5.96 -18.20
N LEU A 120 20.85 -5.56 -17.46
CA LEU A 120 20.93 -4.49 -16.47
C LEU A 120 21.58 -4.96 -15.17
N ASP A 121 21.19 -6.15 -14.71
CA ASP A 121 21.55 -6.72 -13.42
C ASP A 121 21.45 -8.25 -13.42
N PRO A 122 22.55 -8.96 -13.75
CA PRO A 122 22.56 -10.42 -13.90
C PRO A 122 22.21 -11.19 -12.64
N GLU A 123 22.45 -10.63 -11.45
CA GLU A 123 22.34 -11.35 -10.18
C GLU A 123 20.95 -11.22 -9.53
N VAL A 124 20.07 -10.33 -10.03
CA VAL A 124 18.75 -10.08 -9.44
C VAL A 124 17.88 -11.33 -9.39
N LEU A 125 17.86 -12.12 -10.46
CA LEU A 125 17.05 -13.34 -10.54
C LEU A 125 17.67 -14.52 -9.77
N ASP A 126 18.99 -14.51 -9.58
CA ASP A 126 19.70 -15.55 -8.82
C ASP A 126 19.53 -15.34 -7.31
N ASN A 127 19.48 -14.07 -6.88
CA ASN A 127 19.31 -13.69 -5.48
C ASN A 127 17.85 -13.76 -4.99
N ASP A 128 16.86 -13.76 -5.89
CA ASP A 128 15.44 -13.87 -5.55
C ASP A 128 14.73 -14.98 -6.34
N PRO A 129 14.73 -16.23 -5.82
CA PRO A 129 14.01 -17.35 -6.44
C PRO A 129 12.50 -17.13 -6.58
N THR A 130 11.90 -16.31 -5.70
CA THR A 130 10.47 -16.02 -5.73
C THR A 130 10.15 -15.12 -6.91
N LEU A 131 10.95 -14.07 -7.12
CA LEU A 131 10.84 -13.19 -8.29
C LEU A 131 11.09 -13.96 -9.60
N HIS A 132 12.12 -14.80 -9.62
CA HIS A 132 12.45 -15.62 -10.78
C HIS A 132 11.31 -16.57 -11.14
N PHE A 133 10.70 -17.23 -10.15
CA PHE A 133 9.52 -18.05 -10.40
C PHE A 133 8.34 -17.21 -10.91
N ALA A 134 8.07 -16.04 -10.30
CA ALA A 134 6.96 -15.17 -10.68
C ALA A 134 7.06 -14.67 -12.14
N ILE A 135 8.24 -14.24 -12.59
CA ILE A 135 8.42 -13.75 -13.97
C ILE A 135 8.31 -14.90 -15.00
N LEU A 136 8.81 -16.10 -14.66
CA LEU A 136 8.65 -17.28 -15.52
C LEU A 136 7.18 -17.73 -15.57
N ARG A 137 6.45 -17.70 -14.45
CA ARG A 137 5.02 -17.97 -14.41
C ARG A 137 4.26 -17.00 -15.30
N LEU A 138 4.62 -15.71 -15.27
CA LEU A 138 4.00 -14.71 -16.14
C LEU A 138 4.27 -14.99 -17.62
N GLN A 139 5.50 -15.36 -18.00
CA GLN A 139 5.81 -15.80 -19.38
C GLN A 139 4.96 -17.01 -19.78
N LEU A 140 4.77 -18.00 -18.89
CA LEU A 140 3.89 -19.13 -19.16
C LEU A 140 2.43 -18.67 -19.38
N VAL A 141 1.92 -17.75 -18.56
CA VAL A 141 0.57 -17.18 -18.75
C VAL A 141 0.45 -16.53 -20.14
N GLU A 142 1.44 -15.76 -20.59
CA GLU A 142 1.42 -15.14 -21.92
C GLU A 142 1.47 -16.16 -23.06
N LEU A 143 2.23 -17.25 -22.89
CA LEU A 143 2.23 -18.37 -23.83
C LEU A 143 0.85 -19.04 -23.89
N ILE A 144 0.24 -19.34 -22.74
CA ILE A 144 -1.11 -19.92 -22.66
C ILE A 144 -2.12 -19.02 -23.38
N ARG A 145 -2.07 -17.70 -23.15
CA ARG A 145 -2.95 -16.74 -23.84
C ARG A 145 -2.81 -16.82 -25.34
N SER A 146 -1.58 -16.92 -25.83
CA SER A 146 -1.30 -17.03 -27.27
C SER A 146 -1.79 -18.37 -27.84
N CYS A 147 -1.58 -19.48 -27.12
CA CYS A 147 -2.05 -20.81 -27.50
C CYS A 147 -3.59 -20.91 -27.54
N THR A 148 -4.31 -20.31 -26.59
CA THR A 148 -5.78 -20.40 -26.54
C THR A 148 -6.51 -19.30 -27.31
N SER A 149 -5.79 -18.34 -27.91
CA SER A 149 -6.41 -17.26 -28.70
C SER A 149 -7.12 -17.75 -29.97
N ALA A 150 -6.75 -18.93 -30.48
CA ALA A 150 -7.34 -19.55 -31.66
C ALA A 150 -7.83 -20.98 -31.37
N PRO A 151 -8.97 -21.42 -31.93
CA PRO A 151 -9.40 -22.81 -31.84
C PRO A 151 -8.35 -23.73 -32.47
N GLY A 152 -7.87 -24.73 -31.71
CA GLY A 152 -6.83 -25.66 -32.18
C GLY A 152 -5.40 -25.10 -32.12
N GLY A 153 -5.16 -24.05 -31.33
CA GLY A 153 -3.81 -23.53 -31.11
C GLY A 153 -2.89 -24.57 -30.46
N ASP A 154 -1.62 -24.54 -30.87
CA ASP A 154 -0.60 -25.46 -30.41
C ASP A 154 -0.21 -25.13 -28.97
N ILE A 155 -0.45 -26.06 -28.04
CA ILE A 155 -0.08 -25.94 -26.62
C ILE A 155 1.36 -26.37 -26.34
N THR A 156 2.03 -26.98 -27.33
CA THR A 156 3.38 -27.53 -27.18
C THR A 156 4.38 -26.50 -26.64
N PRO A 157 4.41 -25.23 -27.11
CA PRO A 157 5.35 -24.24 -26.60
C PRO A 157 5.15 -23.93 -25.10
N ALA A 158 3.90 -23.85 -24.64
CA ALA A 158 3.60 -23.62 -23.23
C ALA A 158 4.03 -24.82 -22.37
N LEU A 159 3.77 -26.04 -22.84
CA LEU A 159 4.14 -27.27 -22.13
C LEU A 159 5.67 -27.47 -22.06
N GLU A 160 6.38 -27.23 -23.17
CA GLU A 160 7.84 -27.30 -23.23
C GLU A 160 8.47 -26.26 -22.30
N PHE A 161 7.97 -25.03 -22.31
CA PHE A 161 8.44 -23.97 -21.43
C PHE A 161 8.20 -24.32 -19.95
N ALA A 162 6.99 -24.76 -19.60
CA ALA A 162 6.65 -25.17 -18.24
C ALA A 162 7.57 -26.31 -17.76
N THR A 163 7.77 -27.33 -18.59
CA THR A 163 8.61 -28.51 -18.25
C THR A 163 10.08 -28.13 -18.09
N THR A 164 10.59 -27.27 -18.97
CA THR A 164 12.03 -26.90 -18.99
C THR A 164 12.39 -25.92 -17.89
N HIS A 165 11.55 -24.89 -17.67
CA HIS A 165 11.91 -23.76 -16.80
C HIS A 165 11.23 -23.81 -15.43
N LEU A 166 9.93 -24.14 -15.36
CA LEU A 166 9.18 -24.14 -14.10
C LEU A 166 9.22 -25.51 -13.40
N GLY A 167 9.24 -26.61 -14.15
CA GLY A 167 9.24 -27.98 -13.64
C GLY A 167 10.33 -28.26 -12.60
N PRO A 168 11.61 -27.91 -12.84
CA PRO A 168 12.67 -28.10 -11.86
C PRO A 168 12.54 -27.22 -10.61
N ARG A 169 11.83 -26.09 -10.70
CA ARG A 169 11.70 -25.09 -9.63
C ARG A 169 10.45 -25.30 -8.78
N ALA A 170 9.36 -25.80 -9.35
CA ALA A 170 8.09 -25.98 -8.66
C ALA A 170 8.17 -26.84 -7.38
N PRO A 171 8.95 -27.94 -7.30
CA PRO A 171 9.05 -28.75 -6.09
C PRO A 171 9.83 -28.09 -4.94
N THR A 172 10.56 -27.00 -5.20
CA THR A 172 11.40 -26.33 -4.20
C THR A 172 10.60 -25.57 -3.15
N ASP A 173 9.38 -25.16 -3.48
CA ASP A 173 8.46 -24.47 -2.58
C ASP A 173 7.02 -24.92 -2.88
N PRO A 174 6.24 -25.39 -1.88
CA PRO A 174 4.84 -25.76 -2.08
C PRO A 174 3.98 -24.66 -2.71
N ARG A 175 4.32 -23.39 -2.50
CA ARG A 175 3.63 -22.25 -3.11
C ARG A 175 3.84 -22.22 -4.63
N PHE A 176 5.06 -22.49 -5.09
CA PHE A 176 5.39 -22.56 -6.51
C PHE A 176 4.67 -23.70 -7.21
N LEU A 177 4.58 -24.86 -6.54
CA LEU A 177 3.82 -25.98 -7.08
C LEU A 177 2.35 -25.63 -7.28
N LYS A 178 1.71 -25.05 -6.25
CA LYS A 178 0.32 -24.62 -6.32
C LYS A 178 0.11 -23.59 -7.45
N ASP A 179 0.98 -22.59 -7.52
CA ASP A 179 0.92 -21.55 -8.55
C ASP A 179 1.08 -22.11 -9.97
N LEU A 180 1.94 -23.12 -10.14
CA LEU A 180 2.11 -23.82 -11.42
C LEU A 180 0.88 -24.65 -11.77
N GLU A 181 0.31 -25.40 -10.82
CA GLU A 181 -0.90 -26.20 -11.02
C GLU A 181 -2.08 -25.33 -11.47
N GLU A 182 -2.32 -24.20 -10.79
CA GLU A 182 -3.35 -23.24 -11.15
C GLU A 182 -3.12 -22.65 -12.55
N THR A 183 -1.86 -22.35 -12.89
CA THR A 183 -1.52 -21.81 -14.21
C THR A 183 -1.71 -22.87 -15.30
N MET A 184 -1.36 -24.13 -15.05
CA MET A 184 -1.55 -25.24 -15.99
C MET A 184 -3.03 -25.60 -16.19
N ALA A 185 -3.87 -25.40 -15.18
CA ALA A 185 -5.32 -25.59 -15.31
C ALA A 185 -5.93 -24.70 -16.41
N LEU A 186 -5.35 -23.53 -16.67
CA LEU A 186 -5.78 -22.61 -17.74
C LEU A 186 -5.63 -23.18 -19.16
N LEU A 187 -4.84 -24.24 -19.35
CA LEU A 187 -4.71 -24.92 -20.65
C LEU A 187 -5.94 -25.78 -20.98
N ILE A 188 -6.62 -26.30 -19.95
CA ILE A 188 -7.69 -27.29 -20.10
C ILE A 188 -9.06 -26.64 -19.91
N LEU A 189 -9.14 -25.63 -19.04
CA LEU A 189 -10.40 -24.97 -18.69
C LEU A 189 -10.77 -23.89 -19.70
N PRO A 190 -12.07 -23.79 -20.09
CA PRO A 190 -12.54 -22.73 -20.97
C PRO A 190 -12.48 -21.37 -20.27
N HIS A 191 -11.83 -20.39 -20.91
CA HIS A 191 -11.62 -19.03 -20.36
C HIS A 191 -12.91 -18.24 -20.08
N ASN A 192 -14.04 -18.69 -20.62
CA ASN A 192 -15.34 -18.02 -20.46
C ASN A 192 -16.05 -18.36 -19.14
N ASP A 193 -15.61 -19.42 -18.43
CA ASP A 193 -16.27 -19.91 -17.21
C ASP A 193 -15.23 -20.33 -16.15
N LEU A 194 -14.23 -19.46 -15.94
CA LEU A 194 -13.21 -19.67 -14.93
C LEU A 194 -13.68 -19.19 -13.56
N ASP A 195 -13.32 -19.95 -12.53
CA ASP A 195 -13.42 -19.49 -11.13
C ASP A 195 -12.67 -18.15 -10.96
N PRO A 196 -13.15 -17.19 -10.14
CA PRO A 196 -12.53 -15.88 -10.01
C PRO A 196 -11.04 -15.91 -9.66
N ALA A 197 -10.59 -16.94 -8.93
CA ALA A 197 -9.17 -17.12 -8.61
C ALA A 197 -8.31 -17.39 -9.86
N LEU A 198 -8.80 -18.25 -10.77
CA LEU A 198 -8.11 -18.56 -12.04
C LEU A 198 -8.24 -17.41 -13.04
N ALA A 199 -9.40 -16.73 -13.08
CA ALA A 199 -9.59 -15.56 -13.90
C ALA A 199 -8.64 -14.41 -13.53
N ALA A 200 -8.30 -14.27 -12.24
CA ALA A 200 -7.34 -13.27 -11.76
C ALA A 200 -5.93 -13.48 -12.34
N ILE A 201 -5.54 -14.72 -12.65
CA ILE A 201 -4.22 -15.04 -13.27
C ILE A 201 -4.13 -14.44 -14.68
N LEU A 202 -5.26 -14.33 -15.39
CA LEU A 202 -5.33 -13.72 -16.72
C LEU A 202 -5.54 -12.20 -16.67
N HIS A 203 -5.75 -11.62 -15.47
CA HIS A 203 -6.00 -10.21 -15.34
C HIS A 203 -4.69 -9.39 -15.51
N PRO A 204 -4.74 -8.19 -16.11
CA PRO A 204 -3.55 -7.33 -16.26
C PRO A 204 -2.88 -6.94 -14.94
N ASP A 205 -3.57 -7.10 -13.81
CA ASP A 205 -3.00 -6.81 -12.48
C ASP A 205 -1.80 -7.70 -12.17
N LEU A 206 -1.78 -8.96 -12.64
CA LEU A 206 -0.63 -9.84 -12.45
C LEU A 206 0.62 -9.28 -13.13
N ARG A 207 0.49 -8.74 -14.36
CA ARG A 207 1.60 -8.04 -15.04
C ARG A 207 2.06 -6.83 -14.23
N ARG A 208 1.13 -6.09 -13.63
CA ARG A 208 1.45 -4.91 -12.82
C ARG A 208 2.22 -5.29 -11.55
N GLU A 209 1.77 -6.32 -10.86
CA GLU A 209 2.43 -6.81 -9.65
C GLU A 209 3.85 -7.32 -9.94
N VAL A 210 4.01 -8.14 -10.98
CA VAL A 210 5.34 -8.64 -11.37
C VAL A 210 6.26 -7.49 -11.79
N ALA A 211 5.77 -6.52 -12.56
CA ALA A 211 6.55 -5.34 -12.93
C ALA A 211 7.01 -4.52 -11.71
N ASP A 212 6.14 -4.36 -10.71
CA ASP A 212 6.46 -3.68 -9.46
C ASP A 212 7.51 -4.47 -8.66
N ASN A 213 7.38 -5.79 -8.59
CA ASN A 213 8.32 -6.65 -7.86
C ASN A 213 9.70 -6.66 -8.54
N VAL A 214 9.76 -6.73 -9.87
CA VAL A 214 11.01 -6.59 -10.63
C VAL A 214 11.66 -5.23 -10.35
N ASN A 215 10.90 -4.14 -10.41
CA ASN A 215 11.44 -2.81 -10.13
C ASN A 215 12.01 -2.69 -8.71
N LYS A 216 11.28 -3.20 -7.71
CA LYS A 216 11.74 -3.22 -6.31
C LYS A 216 13.01 -4.02 -6.14
N ALA A 217 13.13 -5.18 -6.79
CA ALA A 217 14.32 -6.03 -6.68
C ALA A 217 15.55 -5.37 -7.30
N ILE A 218 15.42 -4.74 -8.47
CA ILE A 218 16.51 -3.96 -9.09
C ILE A 218 16.94 -2.82 -8.15
N LEU A 219 15.98 -2.10 -7.55
CA LEU A 219 16.29 -1.00 -6.64
C LEU A 219 16.93 -1.46 -5.33
N ASP A 220 16.54 -2.62 -4.81
CA ASP A 220 17.14 -3.22 -3.62
C ASP A 220 18.60 -3.57 -3.87
N HIS A 221 18.91 -4.10 -5.05
CA HIS A 221 20.27 -4.46 -5.42
C HIS A 221 21.14 -3.24 -5.74
N GLN A 222 20.62 -2.26 -6.50
CA GLN A 222 21.39 -1.09 -6.94
C GLN A 222 21.52 0.02 -5.89
N ALA A 223 20.47 0.26 -5.10
CA ALA A 223 20.37 1.43 -4.22
C ALA A 223 20.10 1.06 -2.76
N HIS A 224 20.02 -0.23 -2.42
CA HIS A 224 19.67 -0.73 -1.08
C HIS A 224 18.38 -0.09 -0.53
N ARG A 225 17.46 0.27 -1.43
CA ARG A 225 16.17 0.89 -1.09
C ARG A 225 15.08 0.28 -1.96
N ARG A 226 14.09 -0.33 -1.34
CA ARG A 226 12.95 -0.97 -2.05
C ARG A 226 11.86 -0.01 -2.50
N GLU A 227 11.76 1.19 -1.91
CA GLU A 227 10.65 2.10 -2.20
C GLU A 227 10.96 3.58 -1.97
N ALA A 228 10.13 4.42 -2.58
CA ALA A 228 10.16 5.87 -2.41
C ALA A 228 9.85 6.29 -0.98
N ALA A 229 10.49 7.36 -0.50
CA ALA A 229 10.33 7.88 0.84
C ALA A 229 8.87 8.33 1.11
N ILE A 230 8.15 8.76 0.07
CA ILE A 230 6.74 9.14 0.21
C ILE A 230 5.86 7.98 0.65
N ARG A 231 6.16 6.73 0.24
CA ARG A 231 5.42 5.54 0.68
C ARG A 231 5.64 5.29 2.17
N GLN A 232 6.87 5.50 2.66
CA GLN A 232 7.15 5.42 4.10
C GLN A 232 6.44 6.51 4.88
N LEU A 233 6.40 7.75 4.37
CA LEU A 233 5.69 8.85 5.02
C LEU A 233 4.18 8.58 5.13
N VAL A 234 3.57 7.97 4.11
CA VAL A 234 2.15 7.57 4.16
C VAL A 234 1.91 6.53 5.25
N ARG A 235 2.78 5.51 5.36
CA ARG A 235 2.68 4.52 6.45
C ARG A 235 2.90 5.13 7.82
N MET A 236 3.89 6.00 7.95
CA MET A 236 4.20 6.72 9.18
C MET A 236 3.03 7.60 9.61
N ARG A 237 2.38 8.29 8.67
CA ARG A 237 1.16 9.06 8.90
C ARG A 237 0.05 8.16 9.44
N ALA A 238 -0.24 7.05 8.76
CA ALA A 238 -1.28 6.12 9.20
C ALA A 238 -1.01 5.57 10.62
N TRP A 239 0.25 5.21 10.90
CA TRP A 239 0.68 4.78 12.24
C TRP A 239 0.53 5.89 13.28
N ALA A 240 0.97 7.12 12.99
CA ALA A 240 0.91 8.24 13.91
C ALA A 240 -0.53 8.62 14.25
N GLU A 241 -1.42 8.62 13.26
CA GLU A 241 -2.84 8.85 13.48
C GLU A 241 -3.48 7.78 14.37
N ASN A 242 -3.23 6.50 14.09
CA ASN A 242 -3.77 5.40 14.88
C ASN A 242 -3.28 5.46 16.32
N THR A 243 -1.99 5.76 16.51
CA THR A 243 -1.37 5.89 17.84
C THR A 243 -1.97 7.07 18.61
N ALA A 244 -2.11 8.23 17.97
CA ALA A 244 -2.70 9.40 18.60
C ALA A 244 -4.19 9.22 18.94
N ARG A 245 -4.96 8.50 18.10
CA ARG A 245 -6.35 8.10 18.42
C ARG A 245 -6.41 7.14 19.62
N ALA A 246 -5.49 6.18 19.71
CA ALA A 246 -5.41 5.25 20.84
C ALA A 246 -5.08 5.98 22.16
N GLU A 247 -4.22 7.00 22.10
CA GLU A 247 -3.87 7.87 23.23
C GLU A 247 -4.94 8.95 23.52
N LYS A 248 -6.06 8.95 22.79
CA LYS A 248 -7.16 9.94 22.91
C LYS A 248 -6.69 11.39 22.76
N LYS A 249 -5.66 11.63 21.94
CA LYS A 249 -5.21 12.98 21.58
C LYS A 249 -6.27 13.68 20.73
N SER A 250 -6.34 15.01 20.84
CA SER A 250 -7.26 15.84 20.04
C SER A 250 -6.85 15.82 18.57
N LEU A 251 -7.53 15.00 17.79
CA LEU A 251 -7.41 14.92 16.34
C LEU A 251 -8.78 15.07 15.68
N PRO A 252 -8.84 15.68 14.48
CA PRO A 252 -10.04 15.63 13.65
C PRO A 252 -10.45 14.18 13.35
N GLU A 253 -11.74 13.92 13.24
CA GLU A 253 -12.30 12.60 12.91
C GLU A 253 -11.78 12.09 11.55
N LYS A 254 -11.65 13.01 10.60
CA LYS A 254 -11.04 12.77 9.29
C LYS A 254 -9.97 13.81 9.01
N ILE A 255 -8.73 13.34 8.78
CA ILE A 255 -7.65 14.18 8.27
C ILE A 255 -7.57 13.90 6.77
N GLU A 256 -8.11 14.81 5.97
CA GLU A 256 -8.17 14.63 4.52
C GLU A 256 -6.79 14.84 3.90
N ILE A 257 -6.43 13.97 2.94
CA ILE A 257 -5.37 14.26 1.99
C ILE A 257 -6.10 14.80 0.76
N PRO A 258 -5.98 16.10 0.44
CA PRO A 258 -6.63 16.67 -0.73
C PRO A 258 -5.92 16.16 -1.99
N LEU A 259 -6.21 14.91 -2.38
CA LEU A 259 -5.75 14.30 -3.64
C LEU A 259 -6.74 14.57 -4.77
N ASN A 260 -8.00 14.84 -4.43
CA ASN A 260 -9.00 15.35 -5.35
C ASN A 260 -9.03 16.86 -5.16
N GLY A 261 -8.81 17.61 -6.24
CA GLY A 261 -8.99 19.06 -6.25
C GLY A 261 -10.31 19.40 -5.57
N SER A 262 -10.27 20.36 -4.66
CA SER A 262 -11.39 20.82 -3.83
C SER A 262 -12.71 20.86 -4.60
N GLU A 263 -13.56 19.86 -4.42
CA GLU A 263 -14.99 19.99 -4.66
C GLU A 263 -15.62 20.47 -3.35
N ASP A 264 -16.08 21.71 -3.40
CA ASP A 264 -17.05 22.38 -2.53
C ASP A 264 -16.84 22.32 -1.01
N ARG A 265 -16.09 23.31 -0.52
CA ARG A 265 -16.52 23.99 0.71
C ARG A 265 -17.75 24.84 0.39
N HIS A 266 -18.93 24.23 0.39
CA HIS A 266 -20.17 24.99 0.48
C HIS A 266 -20.25 25.56 1.90
N ASP A 267 -19.84 26.81 2.07
CA ASP A 267 -19.98 27.57 3.31
C ASP A 267 -21.44 28.06 3.37
N PRO A 268 -22.32 27.53 4.24
CA PRO A 268 -23.70 27.97 4.32
C PRO A 268 -23.79 29.17 5.26
N MET A 269 -23.04 30.23 4.97
CA MET A 269 -23.25 31.53 5.59
C MET A 269 -22.72 32.59 4.65
N LEU A 270 -23.63 33.15 3.84
CA LEU A 270 -23.68 34.56 3.44
C LEU A 270 -24.82 34.70 2.43
N ILE A 271 -26.06 34.73 2.90
CA ILE A 271 -27.08 35.57 2.28
C ILE A 271 -27.77 36.35 3.39
N THR A 272 -27.64 37.66 3.24
CA THR A 272 -28.21 38.74 4.04
C THR A 272 -29.70 38.89 3.78
#